data_AF-A0A4Y2KTH1-F1
#
_entry.id   AF-A0A4Y2KTH1-F1
#
_cell.length_a   1.000
_cell.length_b   1.000
_cell.length_c   1.000
_cell.angle_alpha   90.00
_cell.angle_beta   90.00
_cell.angle_gamma   90.00
#
_symmetry.space_group_name_H-M   'P 1'
#
loop_
_entity.id
_entity.type
_entity.pdbx_description
1 polymer ?
#
loop_
_entity_poly.entity_id
_entity_poly.type
_entity_poly.pdbx_seq_one_letter_code
_entity_poly.pdbx_strand_id
1 'polypeptide(L)'
;MVVQCLDQNVPVSGLMLQEKTEDFAKELDSNNEFKASNGWLENFKKKHNTFFRKLCGESASVDASSFEVWLSELPFLLKDYKADDFFNADETGLFCQCLRNKMAAFKGEECHGGKQSKLRETVLLAAKQSGKETLPHRRKGRSKKTRCFAKIKSFPIMYNSNKKAWMRSEIFDDWLKGFDKKNRCILPFIDNCNAHSNFPALKISQ
;
A
#
# COMPACT_ATOMS: atom_id res chain seq x y z
N MET A 1 28.99 -1.12 15.16
CA MET A 1 28.02 -1.92 14.40
C MET A 1 26.76 -1.17 14.00
N VAL A 2 25.80 -0.87 14.90
CA VAL A 2 24.49 -0.30 14.49
C VAL A 2 24.64 0.98 13.66
N VAL A 3 25.49 1.92 14.12
CA VAL A 3 25.80 3.16 13.39
C VAL A 3 26.45 2.87 12.03
N GLN A 4 27.48 2.01 11.98
CA GLN A 4 28.16 1.63 10.74
C GLN A 4 27.22 0.97 9.71
N CYS A 5 26.29 0.11 10.17
CA CYS A 5 25.30 -0.50 9.29
C CYS A 5 24.28 0.53 8.79
N LEU A 6 23.88 1.50 9.61
CA LEU A 6 23.02 2.60 9.19
C LEU A 6 23.72 3.48 8.15
N ASP A 7 24.99 3.81 8.33
CA ASP A 7 25.78 4.61 7.38
C ASP A 7 25.93 3.92 6.02
N GLN A 8 25.91 2.58 6.01
CA GLN A 8 25.97 1.76 4.80
C GLN A 8 24.58 1.37 4.26
N ASN A 9 23.50 1.92 4.80
CA ASN A 9 22.12 1.56 4.46
C ASN A 9 21.81 0.05 4.57
N VAL A 10 22.51 -0.66 5.46
CA VAL A 10 22.29 -2.08 5.71
C VAL A 10 21.20 -2.23 6.80
N PRO A 11 20.08 -2.90 6.51
CA PRO A 11 19.03 -3.11 7.49
C PRO A 11 19.53 -4.04 8.61
N VAL A 12 19.45 -3.56 9.84
CA VAL A 12 19.79 -4.33 11.04
C VAL A 12 18.51 -4.79 11.73
N SER A 13 18.38 -6.09 11.95
CA SER A 13 17.29 -6.66 12.75
C SER A 13 17.69 -6.82 14.22
N GLY A 14 16.69 -6.96 15.10
CA GLY A 14 16.95 -7.23 16.51
C GLY A 14 17.74 -8.53 16.73
N LEU A 15 17.46 -9.57 15.93
CA LEU A 15 18.16 -10.86 16.00
C LEU A 15 19.64 -10.71 15.62
N MET A 16 19.95 -9.96 14.56
CA MET A 16 21.33 -9.69 14.15
C MET A 16 22.10 -8.94 15.24
N LEU A 17 21.42 -8.02 15.93
CA LEU A 17 22.01 -7.29 17.05
C LEU A 17 22.31 -8.23 18.24
N GLN A 18 21.39 -9.14 18.54
CA GLN A 18 21.58 -10.12 19.62
C GLN A 18 22.76 -11.05 19.31
N GLU A 19 22.79 -11.64 18.10
CA GLU A 19 23.86 -12.54 17.66
C GLU A 19 25.23 -11.88 17.69
N LYS A 20 25.36 -10.66 17.11
CA LYS A 20 26.66 -9.96 17.13
C LYS A 20 27.08 -9.57 18.54
N THR A 21 26.13 -9.25 19.42
CA THR A 21 26.46 -8.92 20.81
C THR A 21 26.97 -10.15 21.56
N GLU A 22 26.40 -11.32 21.31
CA GLU A 22 26.93 -12.57 21.87
C GLU A 22 28.31 -12.91 21.32
N ASP A 23 28.58 -12.66 20.04
CA ASP A 23 29.93 -12.81 19.47
C ASP A 23 30.94 -11.88 20.15
N PHE A 24 30.60 -10.60 20.33
CA PHE A 24 31.47 -9.67 21.07
C PHE A 24 31.63 -10.09 22.53
N ALA A 25 30.59 -10.64 23.15
CA ALA A 25 30.70 -11.13 24.51
C ALA A 25 31.67 -12.32 24.61
N LYS A 26 31.69 -13.24 23.63
CA LYS A 26 32.67 -14.33 23.58
C LYS A 26 34.10 -13.83 23.37
N GLU A 27 34.27 -12.79 22.56
CA GLU A 27 35.58 -12.18 22.29
C GLU A 27 36.12 -11.38 23.49
N LEU A 28 35.25 -10.73 24.25
CA LEU A 28 35.61 -9.83 25.35
C LEU A 28 35.57 -10.50 26.73
N ASP A 29 34.77 -11.55 26.90
CA ASP A 29 34.55 -12.24 28.16
C ASP A 29 34.55 -13.76 27.96
N SER A 30 35.62 -14.42 28.39
CA SER A 30 35.85 -15.86 28.15
C SER A 30 34.87 -16.78 28.88
N ASN A 31 34.02 -16.24 29.74
CA ASN A 31 33.11 -17.00 30.59
C ASN A 31 31.84 -17.48 29.86
N ASN A 32 31.55 -16.97 28.64
CA ASN A 32 30.39 -17.37 27.82
C ASN A 32 29.00 -17.29 28.53
N GLU A 33 28.91 -16.59 29.66
CA GLU A 33 27.66 -16.51 30.44
C GLU A 33 26.68 -15.47 29.89
N PHE A 34 27.19 -14.47 29.17
CA PHE A 34 26.35 -13.41 28.62
C PHE A 34 25.42 -13.94 27.52
N LYS A 35 24.13 -13.66 27.65
CA LYS A 35 23.12 -13.91 26.62
C LYS A 35 22.41 -12.63 26.25
N ALA A 36 22.31 -12.35 24.96
CA ALA A 36 21.59 -11.21 24.42
C ALA A 36 20.07 -11.50 24.40
N SER A 37 19.47 -11.64 25.58
CA SER A 37 18.05 -11.93 25.75
C SER A 37 17.15 -10.83 25.16
N ASN A 38 15.86 -11.13 24.98
CA ASN A 38 14.88 -10.13 24.57
C ASN A 38 14.80 -8.95 25.56
N GLY A 39 15.00 -9.20 26.87
CA GLY A 39 15.06 -8.15 27.88
C GLY A 39 16.29 -7.25 27.73
N TRP A 40 17.43 -7.83 27.36
CA TRP A 40 18.63 -7.05 27.02
C TRP A 40 18.38 -6.16 25.79
N LEU A 41 17.78 -6.73 24.73
CA LEU A 41 17.47 -6.00 23.50
C LEU A 41 16.47 -4.84 23.75
N GLU A 42 15.45 -5.05 24.58
CA GLU A 42 14.51 -4.01 25.03
C GLU A 42 15.23 -2.86 25.75
N ASN A 43 16.12 -3.19 26.70
CA ASN A 43 16.88 -2.20 27.45
C ASN A 43 17.91 -1.47 26.58
N PHE A 44 18.53 -2.16 25.63
CA PHE A 44 19.43 -1.57 24.64
C PHE A 44 18.68 -0.52 23.79
N LYS A 45 17.50 -0.87 23.27
CA LYS A 45 16.66 0.07 22.52
C LYS A 45 16.30 1.30 23.34
N LYS A 46 15.91 1.13 24.60
CA LYS A 46 15.57 2.24 25.51
C LYS A 46 16.78 3.13 25.79
N LYS A 47 17.93 2.53 26.11
CA LYS A 47 19.16 3.26 26.45
C LYS A 47 19.71 4.07 25.26
N HIS A 48 19.61 3.53 24.05
CA HIS A 48 20.13 4.15 22.84
C HIS A 48 19.04 4.79 21.96
N ASN A 49 17.83 4.95 22.48
CA ASN A 49 16.67 5.51 21.78
C ASN A 49 16.48 4.93 20.36
N THR A 50 16.68 3.62 20.21
CA THR A 50 16.70 2.93 18.91
C THR A 50 15.38 2.21 18.66
N PHE A 51 14.76 2.44 17.50
CA PHE A 51 13.51 1.81 17.11
C PHE A 51 13.68 0.95 15.86
N PHE A 52 13.21 -0.30 15.90
CA PHE A 52 13.13 -1.15 14.72
C PHE A 52 11.79 -0.88 14.04
N ARG A 53 11.81 -0.18 12.91
CA ARG A 53 10.63 0.04 12.08
C ARG A 53 10.58 -1.02 11.00
N LYS A 54 9.36 -1.47 10.66
CA LYS A 54 9.15 -2.22 9.42
C LYS A 54 9.42 -1.25 8.27
N LEU A 55 10.42 -1.55 7.45
CA LEU A 55 10.63 -0.85 6.19
C LEU A 55 9.42 -1.15 5.30
N CYS A 56 8.49 -0.21 5.20
CA CYS A 56 7.47 -0.21 4.16
C CYS A 56 8.09 0.48 2.94
N GLY A 57 8.15 -0.23 1.82
CA GLY A 57 8.83 0.21 0.61
C GLY A 57 8.25 1.50 0.01
N GLU A 58 9.10 2.15 -0.77
CA GLU A 58 8.86 3.29 -1.68
C GLU A 58 9.26 4.70 -1.21
N SER A 59 9.72 4.92 0.02
CA SER A 59 10.23 6.26 0.39
C SER A 59 11.60 6.62 -0.21
N ALA A 60 12.26 5.69 -0.91
CA ALA A 60 13.66 5.81 -1.33
C ALA A 60 13.87 6.19 -2.81
N SER A 61 12.80 6.52 -3.55
CA SER A 61 12.87 6.60 -5.03
C SER A 61 12.57 7.96 -5.66
N VAL A 62 12.34 9.01 -4.87
CA VAL A 62 12.10 10.35 -5.43
C VAL A 62 13.36 11.19 -5.25
N ASP A 63 13.96 11.55 -6.38
CA ASP A 63 15.08 12.48 -6.44
C ASP A 63 14.66 13.88 -5.95
N ALA A 64 15.45 14.48 -5.06
CA ALA A 64 15.10 15.75 -4.42
C ALA A 64 14.97 16.90 -5.44
N SER A 65 15.78 16.90 -6.51
CA SER A 65 15.65 17.90 -7.58
C SER A 65 14.34 17.76 -8.35
N SER A 66 13.89 16.53 -8.60
CA SER A 66 12.61 16.28 -9.28
C SER A 66 11.40 16.74 -8.45
N PHE A 67 11.52 16.68 -7.11
CA PHE A 67 10.47 17.15 -6.19
C PHE A 67 10.35 18.68 -6.17
N GLU A 68 11.48 19.41 -6.15
CA GLU A 68 11.47 20.89 -6.15
C GLU A 68 10.88 21.47 -7.44
N VAL A 69 11.22 20.87 -8.59
CA VAL A 69 10.61 21.26 -9.89
C VAL A 69 9.10 21.06 -9.84
N TRP A 70 8.65 19.88 -9.38
CA TRP A 70 7.23 19.57 -9.29
C TRP A 70 6.48 20.52 -8.35
N LEU A 71 7.07 20.86 -7.20
CA LEU A 71 6.50 21.85 -6.28
C LEU A 71 6.35 23.23 -6.91
N SER A 72 7.28 23.64 -7.78
CA SER A 72 7.21 24.92 -8.48
C SER A 72 6.16 24.94 -9.59
N GLU A 73 5.93 23.80 -10.26
CA GLU A 73 4.95 23.67 -11.36
C GLU A 73 3.52 23.46 -10.85
N LEU A 74 3.36 22.82 -9.69
CA LEU A 74 2.06 22.45 -9.14
C LEU A 74 1.08 23.63 -9.07
N PRO A 75 1.41 24.82 -8.53
CA PRO A 75 0.47 25.94 -8.47
C PRO A 75 -0.06 26.37 -9.85
N PHE A 76 0.76 26.26 -10.90
CA PHE A 76 0.35 26.60 -12.26
C PHE A 76 -0.66 25.57 -12.80
N LEU A 77 -0.45 24.28 -12.54
CA LEU A 77 -1.38 23.21 -12.91
C LEU A 77 -2.72 23.31 -12.17
N LEU A 78 -2.71 23.79 -10.92
CA LEU A 78 -3.92 23.90 -10.10
C LEU A 78 -4.77 25.13 -10.44
N LYS A 79 -4.22 26.15 -11.10
CA LYS A 79 -4.85 27.48 -11.27
C LYS A 79 -6.21 27.42 -11.97
N ASP A 80 -6.37 26.50 -12.92
CA ASP A 80 -7.57 26.40 -13.75
C ASP A 80 -8.63 25.43 -13.20
N TYR A 81 -8.35 24.82 -12.04
CA TYR A 81 -9.21 23.81 -11.42
C TYR A 81 -9.78 24.29 -10.08
N LYS A 82 -11.03 23.93 -9.80
CA LYS A 82 -11.65 24.19 -8.50
C LYS A 82 -11.23 23.11 -7.50
N ALA A 83 -11.34 23.43 -6.21
CA ALA A 83 -11.12 22.47 -5.11
C ALA A 83 -11.90 21.15 -5.28
N ASP A 84 -13.10 21.22 -5.88
CA ASP A 84 -13.97 20.07 -6.13
C ASP A 84 -13.59 19.21 -7.35
N ASP A 85 -12.58 19.63 -8.10
CA ASP A 85 -12.08 18.96 -9.30
C ASP A 85 -10.73 18.26 -9.05
N PHE A 86 -10.12 18.44 -7.88
CA PHE A 86 -8.94 17.68 -7.45
C PHE A 86 -9.35 16.37 -6.83
N PHE A 87 -8.77 15.29 -7.33
CA PHE A 87 -8.99 13.94 -6.81
C PHE A 87 -7.67 13.28 -6.48
N ASN A 88 -7.58 12.67 -5.31
CA ASN A 88 -6.58 11.64 -5.09
C ASN A 88 -7.23 10.28 -5.38
N ALA A 89 -6.65 9.50 -6.29
CA ALA A 89 -7.16 8.19 -6.67
C ALA A 89 -6.11 7.10 -6.49
N ASP A 90 -6.50 6.01 -5.85
CA ASP A 90 -5.59 4.91 -5.51
C ASP A 90 -6.30 3.54 -5.53
N GLU A 91 -5.56 2.49 -5.84
CA GLU A 91 -6.06 1.12 -5.86
C GLU A 91 -5.74 0.35 -4.58
N THR A 92 -6.79 -0.16 -3.95
CA THR A 92 -6.66 -1.07 -2.81
C THR A 92 -7.16 -2.47 -3.10
N GLY A 93 -6.51 -3.48 -2.51
CA GLY A 93 -6.95 -4.86 -2.56
C GLY A 93 -7.92 -5.19 -1.43
N LEU A 94 -9.18 -5.48 -1.76
CA LEU A 94 -10.18 -5.98 -0.81
C LEU A 94 -10.21 -7.52 -0.83
N PHE A 95 -9.91 -8.14 0.30
CA PHE A 95 -9.99 -9.60 0.44
C PHE A 95 -11.36 -10.01 0.97
N CYS A 96 -12.15 -10.68 0.13
CA CYS A 96 -13.59 -10.89 0.41
C CYS A 96 -13.90 -12.20 1.15
N GLN A 97 -12.88 -12.96 1.56
CA GLN A 97 -13.04 -14.25 2.26
C GLN A 97 -11.89 -14.51 3.25
N CYS A 98 -11.33 -13.48 3.88
CA CYS A 98 -10.47 -13.71 5.04
C CYS A 98 -11.35 -14.22 6.19
N LEU A 99 -11.32 -15.54 6.45
CA LEU A 99 -11.85 -16.08 7.70
C LEU A 99 -11.04 -15.49 8.85
N ARG A 100 -11.66 -15.34 10.03
CA ARG A 100 -10.95 -14.92 11.24
C ARG A 100 -9.70 -15.80 11.43
N ASN A 101 -8.54 -15.16 11.65
CA ASN A 101 -7.27 -15.83 11.95
C ASN A 101 -7.27 -16.60 13.29
N LYS A 102 -8.41 -16.67 13.98
CA LYS A 102 -8.61 -17.38 15.24
C LYS A 102 -9.88 -18.21 15.11
N MET A 103 -9.73 -19.53 15.06
CA MET A 103 -10.81 -20.46 15.34
C MET A 103 -10.82 -20.72 16.85
N ALA A 104 -12.01 -20.79 17.44
CA ALA A 104 -12.14 -21.34 18.79
C ALA A 104 -11.77 -22.82 18.73
N ALA A 105 -10.85 -23.25 19.59
CA ALA A 105 -10.39 -24.62 19.69
C ALA A 105 -10.58 -25.08 21.14
N PHE A 106 -11.04 -26.31 21.33
CA PHE A 106 -11.04 -26.90 22.66
C PHE A 106 -9.61 -27.23 23.10
N LYS A 107 -9.35 -27.15 24.41
CA LYS A 107 -8.04 -27.44 24.98
C LYS A 107 -7.70 -28.92 24.72
N GLY A 108 -6.71 -29.17 23.87
CA GLY A 108 -6.25 -30.53 23.53
C GLY A 108 -6.59 -31.00 22.12
N GLU A 109 -7.32 -30.22 21.31
CA GLU A 109 -7.56 -30.56 19.90
C GLU A 109 -6.46 -29.99 19.00
N GLU A 110 -6.00 -30.79 18.03
CA GLU A 110 -5.11 -30.31 16.97
C GLU A 110 -5.89 -29.39 16.02
N CYS A 111 -5.51 -28.11 16.00
CA CYS A 111 -6.03 -27.16 15.03
C CYS A 111 -5.19 -27.18 13.75
N HIS A 112 -5.73 -27.75 12.68
CA HIS A 112 -5.12 -27.61 11.36
C HIS A 112 -5.49 -26.25 10.73
N GLY A 113 -4.47 -25.46 10.37
CA GLY A 113 -4.66 -24.18 9.71
C GLY A 113 -5.33 -24.33 8.34
N GLY A 114 -6.53 -23.80 8.18
CA GLY A 114 -7.20 -23.72 6.88
C GLY A 114 -6.49 -22.75 5.93
N LYS A 115 -6.38 -23.11 4.64
CA LYS A 115 -5.83 -22.21 3.61
C LYS A 115 -6.76 -21.02 3.43
N GLN A 116 -6.32 -19.84 3.86
CA GLN A 116 -7.07 -18.59 3.70
C GLN A 116 -7.41 -18.37 2.22
N SER A 117 -8.66 -18.01 1.95
CA SER A 117 -9.09 -17.70 0.59
C SER A 117 -8.38 -16.43 0.12
N LYS A 118 -7.53 -16.59 -0.90
CA LYS A 118 -6.82 -15.46 -1.55
C LYS A 118 -7.72 -14.74 -2.57
N LEU A 119 -9.04 -14.77 -2.39
CA LEU A 119 -9.96 -14.06 -3.26
C LEU A 119 -9.83 -12.55 -3.01
N ARG A 120 -8.95 -11.93 -3.79
CA ARG A 120 -8.70 -10.50 -3.84
C ARG A 120 -9.55 -9.88 -4.94
N GLU A 121 -10.30 -8.87 -4.56
CA GLU A 121 -10.92 -7.90 -5.44
C GLU A 121 -10.08 -6.62 -5.38
N THR A 122 -9.93 -5.90 -6.49
CA THR A 122 -9.23 -4.61 -6.49
C THR A 122 -10.26 -3.50 -6.60
N VAL A 123 -10.16 -2.49 -5.76
CA VAL A 123 -11.06 -1.35 -5.72
C VAL A 123 -10.26 -0.10 -6.03
N LEU A 124 -10.68 0.66 -7.04
CA LEU A 124 -10.20 2.02 -7.26
C LEU A 124 -11.07 2.96 -6.42
N LEU A 125 -10.42 3.71 -5.55
CA LEU A 125 -11.02 4.74 -4.71
C LEU A 125 -10.55 6.09 -5.22
N ALA A 126 -11.45 7.08 -5.27
CA ALA A 126 -11.10 8.45 -5.60
C ALA A 126 -11.81 9.40 -4.63
N ALA A 127 -11.03 10.24 -3.97
CA ALA A 127 -11.50 11.19 -2.97
C ALA A 127 -11.21 12.62 -3.41
N LYS A 128 -12.22 13.49 -3.28
CA LYS A 128 -12.07 14.93 -3.52
C LYS A 128 -11.28 15.60 -2.42
N GLN A 129 -10.60 16.68 -2.76
CA GLN A 129 -10.03 17.58 -1.75
C GLN A 129 -11.11 18.14 -0.80
N SER A 130 -12.32 18.43 -1.29
CA SER A 130 -13.40 18.96 -0.44
C SER A 130 -14.05 17.93 0.51
N GLY A 131 -13.78 16.64 0.32
CA GLY A 131 -14.36 15.55 1.13
C GLY A 131 -15.88 15.33 0.97
N LYS A 132 -16.58 16.17 0.19
CA LYS A 132 -18.06 16.14 0.08
C LYS A 132 -18.60 14.99 -0.77
N GLU A 133 -17.77 14.42 -1.64
CA GLU A 133 -18.14 13.31 -2.52
C GLU A 133 -16.96 12.34 -2.67
N THR A 134 -17.20 11.06 -2.41
CA THR A 134 -16.34 9.97 -2.89
C THR A 134 -16.94 9.46 -4.18
N LEU A 135 -16.16 9.50 -5.26
CA LEU A 135 -16.62 9.18 -6.61
C LEU A 135 -16.85 7.68 -6.80
N PRO A 136 -17.52 7.22 -7.89
CA PRO A 136 -17.95 5.84 -7.99
C PRO A 136 -16.73 4.95 -7.91
N HIS A 137 -16.69 4.20 -6.82
CA HIS A 137 -15.70 3.19 -6.59
C HIS A 137 -15.83 2.22 -7.76
N ARG A 138 -14.73 1.80 -8.37
CA ARG A 138 -14.79 0.70 -9.34
C ARG A 138 -14.27 -0.54 -8.67
N ARG A 139 -15.09 -1.59 -8.66
CA ARG A 139 -14.71 -2.88 -8.10
C ARG A 139 -14.30 -3.83 -9.21
N LYS A 140 -13.19 -4.53 -9.00
CA LYS A 140 -12.66 -5.53 -9.91
C LYS A 140 -12.53 -6.87 -9.25
N GLY A 141 -13.02 -7.89 -9.94
CA GLY A 141 -12.85 -9.27 -9.50
C GLY A 141 -12.37 -10.22 -10.58
N ARG A 142 -12.07 -11.44 -10.16
CA ARG A 142 -11.62 -12.49 -11.08
C ARG A 142 -12.74 -13.05 -11.95
N SER A 143 -13.96 -13.08 -11.43
CA SER A 143 -15.12 -13.69 -12.10
C SER A 143 -16.11 -12.62 -12.56
N LYS A 144 -16.72 -12.80 -13.73
CA LYS A 144 -17.86 -11.96 -14.18
C LYS A 144 -19.04 -12.01 -13.21
N LYS A 145 -19.24 -13.18 -12.57
CA LYS A 145 -20.24 -13.43 -11.53
C LYS A 145 -19.56 -14.20 -10.42
N THR A 146 -19.19 -13.54 -9.33
CA THR A 146 -18.70 -14.26 -8.16
C THR A 146 -19.89 -14.94 -7.48
N ARG A 147 -19.68 -16.16 -6.96
CA ARG A 147 -20.75 -16.91 -6.27
C ARG A 147 -21.31 -16.15 -5.06
N CYS A 148 -20.49 -15.34 -4.39
CA CYS A 148 -20.91 -14.47 -3.28
C CYS A 148 -21.85 -13.33 -3.72
N PHE A 149 -21.91 -13.01 -5.02
CA PHE A 149 -22.80 -11.99 -5.56
C PHE A 149 -23.91 -12.57 -6.44
N ALA A 150 -24.09 -13.89 -6.45
CA ALA A 150 -25.10 -14.55 -7.29
C ALA A 150 -26.54 -14.02 -7.05
N LYS A 151 -26.82 -13.49 -5.86
CA LYS A 151 -28.12 -12.91 -5.48
C LYS A 151 -28.19 -11.38 -5.61
N ILE A 152 -27.08 -10.71 -5.95
CA ILE A 152 -27.04 -9.25 -6.11
C ILE A 152 -27.37 -8.92 -7.56
N LYS A 153 -28.50 -8.22 -7.78
CA LYS A 153 -29.01 -7.89 -9.12
C LYS A 153 -28.40 -6.62 -9.71
N SER A 154 -28.04 -5.66 -8.85
CA SER A 154 -27.38 -4.42 -9.24
C SER A 154 -26.37 -4.03 -8.17
N PHE A 155 -25.27 -3.43 -8.60
CA PHE A 155 -24.29 -2.84 -7.70
C PHE A 155 -24.40 -1.33 -7.75
N PRO A 156 -24.25 -0.62 -6.62
CA PRO A 156 -24.13 0.83 -6.60
C PRO A 156 -22.80 1.32 -7.21
N ILE A 157 -21.93 0.39 -7.58
CA ILE A 157 -20.53 0.55 -7.97
C ILE A 157 -20.33 -0.22 -9.27
N MET A 158 -19.63 0.35 -10.23
CA MET A 158 -19.36 -0.34 -11.49
C MET A 158 -18.41 -1.53 -11.26
N TYR A 159 -18.78 -2.68 -11.80
CA TYR A 159 -18.03 -3.93 -11.65
C TYR A 159 -17.40 -4.37 -12.97
N ASN A 160 -16.09 -4.60 -12.96
CA ASN A 160 -15.36 -5.14 -14.10
C ASN A 160 -14.66 -6.45 -13.69
N SER A 161 -14.66 -7.45 -14.56
CA SER A 161 -13.98 -8.72 -14.27
C SER A 161 -12.76 -8.94 -15.16
N ASN A 162 -11.66 -9.41 -14.58
CA ASN A 162 -10.47 -9.82 -15.31
C ASN A 162 -9.79 -10.97 -14.56
N LYS A 163 -9.23 -11.96 -15.26
CA LYS A 163 -8.61 -13.16 -14.68
C LYS A 163 -7.58 -12.85 -13.57
N LYS A 164 -6.85 -11.74 -13.66
CA LYS A 164 -5.86 -11.31 -12.66
C LYS A 164 -6.43 -10.44 -11.53
N ALA A 165 -7.62 -9.85 -11.70
CA ALA A 165 -8.21 -8.85 -10.81
C ALA A 165 -7.30 -7.63 -10.54
N TRP A 166 -6.49 -7.22 -11.52
CA TRP A 166 -5.61 -6.05 -11.45
C TRP A 166 -6.16 -4.87 -12.24
N MET A 167 -5.67 -3.66 -11.94
CA MET A 167 -5.86 -2.49 -12.78
C MET A 167 -5.18 -2.72 -14.14
N ARG A 168 -5.83 -2.26 -15.22
CA ARG A 168 -5.30 -2.23 -16.57
C ARG A 168 -5.70 -0.90 -17.19
N SER A 169 -4.90 -0.41 -18.13
CA SER A 169 -5.09 0.89 -18.76
C SER A 169 -6.47 1.04 -19.39
N GLU A 170 -7.03 0.00 -20.02
CA GLU A 170 -8.35 0.11 -20.66
C GLU A 170 -9.47 0.34 -19.64
N ILE A 171 -9.34 -0.27 -18.45
CA ILE A 171 -10.35 -0.13 -17.41
C ILE A 171 -10.22 1.22 -16.68
N PHE A 172 -8.99 1.74 -16.58
CA PHE A 172 -8.75 3.07 -16.04
C PHE A 172 -9.24 4.15 -17.02
N ASP A 173 -8.99 3.98 -18.32
CA ASP A 173 -9.52 4.84 -19.38
C ASP A 173 -11.07 4.87 -19.39
N ASP A 174 -11.73 3.71 -19.26
CA ASP A 174 -13.19 3.63 -19.08
C ASP A 174 -13.69 4.36 -17.81
N TRP A 175 -12.86 4.48 -16.78
CA TRP A 175 -13.17 5.27 -15.59
C TRP A 175 -13.03 6.77 -15.87
N LEU A 176 -11.93 7.20 -16.51
CA LEU A 176 -11.72 8.58 -16.94
C LEU A 176 -12.83 9.11 -17.87
N LYS A 177 -13.20 8.33 -18.90
CA LYS A 177 -14.30 8.64 -19.83
C LYS A 177 -15.66 8.83 -19.13
N GLY A 178 -15.81 8.31 -17.91
CA GLY A 178 -17.00 8.53 -17.08
C GLY A 178 -17.15 9.99 -16.64
N PHE A 179 -16.06 10.74 -16.55
CA PHE A 179 -16.04 12.16 -16.19
C PHE A 179 -16.32 13.08 -17.37
N ASP A 180 -15.77 12.75 -18.54
CA ASP A 180 -16.05 13.46 -19.79
C ASP A 180 -17.55 13.46 -20.11
N LYS A 181 -18.22 12.30 -19.91
CA LYS A 181 -19.68 12.18 -20.09
C LYS A 181 -20.49 13.09 -19.15
N LYS A 182 -19.92 13.50 -18.02
CA LYS A 182 -20.54 14.44 -17.07
C LYS A 182 -20.16 15.90 -17.35
N ASN A 183 -19.42 16.15 -18.43
CA ASN A 183 -18.85 17.44 -18.79
C ASN A 183 -18.06 18.08 -17.63
N ARG A 184 -17.31 17.25 -16.89
CA ARG A 184 -16.49 17.67 -15.74
C ARG A 184 -15.01 17.50 -16.09
N CYS A 185 -14.28 18.60 -16.06
CA CYS A 185 -12.82 18.56 -16.07
C CYS A 185 -12.32 18.19 -14.67
N ILE A 186 -11.47 17.18 -14.54
CA ILE A 186 -10.93 16.73 -13.25
C ILE A 186 -9.41 16.67 -13.31
N LEU A 187 -8.75 16.85 -12.18
CA LEU A 187 -7.31 16.68 -12.01
C LEU A 187 -7.05 15.55 -11.00
N PRO A 188 -6.85 14.30 -11.47
CA PRO A 188 -6.54 13.16 -10.61
C PRO A 188 -5.04 13.05 -10.32
N PHE A 189 -4.68 12.97 -9.05
CA PHE A 189 -3.39 12.51 -8.56
C PHE A 189 -3.44 10.99 -8.45
N ILE A 190 -2.52 10.32 -9.13
CA ILE A 190 -2.46 8.86 -9.25
C ILE A 190 -1.01 8.38 -9.11
N ASP A 191 -0.83 7.13 -8.71
CA ASP A 191 0.50 6.52 -8.65
C ASP A 191 1.09 6.32 -10.07
N ASN A 192 2.42 6.21 -10.13
CA ASN A 192 3.13 5.89 -11.38
C ASN A 192 3.07 4.38 -11.66
N CYS A 193 1.86 3.87 -11.92
CA CYS A 193 1.62 2.48 -12.27
C CYS A 193 1.63 2.29 -13.80
N ASN A 194 2.04 1.11 -14.27
CA ASN A 194 1.98 0.74 -15.69
C ASN A 194 0.55 0.83 -16.29
N ALA A 195 -0.48 0.72 -15.45
CA ALA A 195 -1.85 0.93 -15.89
C ALA A 195 -2.12 2.41 -16.26
N HIS A 196 -1.30 3.33 -15.77
CA HIS A 196 -1.46 4.78 -15.91
C HIS A 196 -0.59 5.41 -17.02
N SER A 197 0.21 4.62 -17.73
CA SER A 197 1.28 5.14 -18.59
C SER A 197 0.86 5.47 -20.02
N ASN A 198 -0.26 4.92 -20.50
CA ASN A 198 -0.64 4.98 -21.92
C ASN A 198 -2.03 5.61 -22.09
N PHE A 199 -2.13 6.92 -21.86
CA PHE A 199 -3.33 7.67 -22.21
C PHE A 199 -3.03 8.59 -23.39
N PRO A 200 -3.80 8.52 -24.49
CA PRO A 200 -3.81 9.65 -25.42
C PRO A 200 -4.23 10.86 -24.59
N ALA A 201 -3.42 11.92 -24.59
CA ALA A 201 -3.72 13.16 -23.89
C ALA A 201 -5.20 13.49 -24.09
N LEU A 202 -6.00 13.32 -23.04
CA LEU A 202 -7.36 13.82 -23.01
C LEU A 202 -7.18 15.33 -23.17
N LYS A 203 -7.50 15.83 -24.37
CA LYS A 203 -7.19 17.18 -24.80
C LYS A 203 -7.67 18.14 -23.72
N ILE A 204 -6.70 18.75 -23.03
CA ILE A 204 -6.90 20.01 -22.32
C ILE A 204 -7.38 20.96 -23.41
N SER A 205 -8.67 21.26 -23.44
CA SER A 205 -9.23 22.22 -24.38
C SER A 205 -8.59 23.57 -24.08
N GLN A 206 -7.89 24.10 -25.08
CA GLN A 206 -7.31 25.44 -25.12
C GLN A 206 -8.34 26.53 -24.79
#